data_AF-A0A2V5QS90-F1
#
_entry.id   AF-A0A2V5QS90-F1
#
_cell.length_a   1.000
_cell.length_b   1.000
_cell.length_c   1.000
_cell.angle_alpha   90.00
_cell.angle_beta   90.00
_cell.angle_gamma   90.00
#
_symmetry.space_group_name_H-M   'P 1'
#
loop_
_entity.id
_entity.type
_entity.pdbx_description
1 polymer ?
#
loop_
_entity_poly.entity_id
_entity_poly.type
_entity_poly.pdbx_seq_one_letter_code
_entity_poly.pdbx_strand_id
1 'polypeptide(L)'
;MECDVLRIAFSCLNCQSDWDTNMQKNQGYYLRLRYPLMEKALIEFSAGKVTQPVRSVIKVDVAAATGFLGLMPALTPEGLGLKAVTFYPSNAQRGIPTHMATIFLVDPETGVPLAIMDGRLITEMRTAAVSAAATKLLASR
;
A
#
# COMPACT_ATOMS: atom_id res chain seq x y z
N MET A 1 -3.10 -7.21 4.25
CA MET A 1 -4.07 -6.14 4.50
C MET A 1 -3.63 -4.98 3.63
N GLU A 2 -4.61 -4.42 2.93
CA GLU A 2 -4.43 -3.48 1.82
C GLU A 2 -5.33 -2.24 1.98
N CYS A 3 -6.32 -2.28 2.87
CA CYS A 3 -7.05 -1.10 3.34
C CYS A 3 -6.15 -0.08 4.06
N ASP A 4 -5.07 -0.55 4.69
CA ASP A 4 -4.01 0.27 5.27
C ASP A 4 -3.27 1.11 4.22
N VAL A 5 -2.98 0.51 3.07
CA VAL A 5 -2.36 1.17 1.91
C VAL A 5 -3.26 2.26 1.37
N LEU A 6 -4.55 1.97 1.17
CA LEU A 6 -5.51 2.95 0.69
C LEU A 6 -5.65 4.12 1.66
N ARG A 7 -5.69 3.86 2.96
CA ARG A 7 -5.80 4.92 3.96
C ARG A 7 -4.59 5.84 3.96
N ILE A 8 -3.39 5.28 3.83
CA ILE A 8 -2.18 6.09 3.64
C ILE A 8 -2.30 6.90 2.35
N ALA A 9 -2.75 6.31 1.25
CA ALA A 9 -2.89 6.98 -0.03
C ALA A 9 -3.94 8.12 -0.01
N PHE A 10 -5.10 7.92 0.62
CA PHE A 10 -6.12 8.96 0.83
C PHE A 10 -5.65 10.06 1.77
N SER A 11 -4.94 9.71 2.84
CA SER A 11 -4.28 10.70 3.70
C SER A 11 -3.23 11.51 2.93
N CYS A 12 -2.55 10.89 1.96
CA CYS A 12 -1.64 11.60 1.07
C CYS A 12 -2.42 12.50 0.12
N LEU A 13 -3.45 12.03 -0.57
CA LEU A 13 -4.25 12.85 -1.50
C LEU A 13 -4.69 14.20 -0.90
N ASN A 14 -5.06 14.20 0.37
CA ASN A 14 -5.50 15.39 1.10
C ASN A 14 -4.37 16.35 1.54
N CYS A 15 -3.10 15.97 1.41
CA CYS A 15 -1.95 16.72 1.94
C CYS A 15 -1.29 17.70 0.94
N GLN A 16 -1.70 17.71 -0.34
CA GLN A 16 -1.32 18.59 -1.47
C GLN A 16 0.16 19.02 -1.66
N SER A 17 1.13 18.61 -0.82
CA SER A 17 2.51 19.10 -0.82
C SER A 17 3.53 17.96 -0.66
N ASP A 18 4.45 17.89 -1.63
CA ASP A 18 5.73 17.16 -1.65
C ASP A 18 5.73 15.63 -1.43
N TRP A 19 5.30 14.90 -2.46
CA TRP A 19 5.34 13.43 -2.49
C TRP A 19 6.76 12.87 -2.71
N ASP A 20 7.50 13.42 -3.68
CA ASP A 20 8.66 12.72 -4.24
C ASP A 20 9.96 12.97 -3.47
N THR A 21 10.23 14.22 -3.08
CA THR A 21 11.56 14.61 -2.57
C THR A 21 11.66 14.57 -1.04
N ASN A 22 10.56 14.80 -0.32
CA ASN A 22 10.55 14.92 1.15
C ASN A 22 10.28 13.60 1.88
N MET A 23 9.53 12.66 1.30
CA MET A 23 9.29 11.36 1.96
C MET A 23 10.53 10.46 2.00
N GLN A 24 11.38 10.46 0.97
CA GLN A 24 12.63 9.71 0.99
C GLN A 24 13.60 10.22 2.06
N LYS A 25 13.64 11.54 2.29
CA LYS A 25 14.54 12.17 3.26
C LYS A 25 14.09 12.02 4.72
N ASN A 26 12.81 11.76 4.97
CA ASN A 26 12.20 11.79 6.32
C ASN A 26 11.45 10.51 6.73
N GLN A 27 11.87 9.33 6.24
CA GLN A 27 11.20 8.04 6.53
C GLN A 27 10.89 7.79 8.01
N GLY A 28 11.79 8.15 8.94
CA GLY A 28 11.58 7.99 10.39
C GLY A 28 10.46 8.85 10.97
N TYR A 29 10.30 10.09 10.47
CA TYR A 29 9.21 11.00 10.86
C TYR A 29 7.86 10.48 10.36
N TYR A 30 7.80 9.98 9.13
CA TYR A 30 6.58 9.44 8.54
C TYR A 30 6.14 8.11 9.16
N LEU A 31 7.06 7.26 9.63
CA LEU A 31 6.70 6.03 10.35
C LEU A 31 5.92 6.33 11.64
N ARG A 32 6.36 7.36 12.39
CA ARG A 32 5.72 7.75 13.66
C ARG A 32 4.33 8.34 13.46
N LEU A 33 4.13 9.09 12.37
CA LEU A 33 2.82 9.65 11.98
C LEU A 33 1.85 8.59 11.44
N ARG A 34 2.35 7.52 10.83
CA ARG A 34 1.52 6.49 10.19
C ARG A 34 1.17 5.31 11.11
N TYR A 35 1.82 5.19 12.26
CA TYR A 35 1.52 4.18 13.27
C TYR A 35 0.03 4.18 13.70
N PRO A 36 -0.59 5.33 14.08
CA PRO A 36 -2.02 5.35 14.43
C PRO A 36 -2.95 5.00 13.27
N LEU A 37 -2.53 5.27 12.02
CA LEU A 37 -3.29 4.91 10.83
C LEU A 37 -3.36 3.39 10.64
N MET A 38 -2.29 2.66 10.98
CA MET A 38 -2.27 1.19 10.91
C MET A 38 -3.17 0.57 11.97
N GLU A 39 -3.08 1.01 13.22
CA GLU A 39 -3.95 0.50 14.29
C GLU A 39 -5.42 0.68 13.91
N LYS A 40 -5.80 1.87 13.44
CA LYS A 40 -7.17 2.17 13.05
C LYS A 40 -7.63 1.33 11.84
N ALA A 41 -6.76 1.11 10.84
CA ALA A 41 -7.06 0.26 9.70
C ALA A 41 -7.30 -1.22 10.12
N LEU A 42 -6.47 -1.75 11.02
CA LEU A 42 -6.64 -3.10 11.56
C LEU A 42 -7.95 -3.24 12.35
N ILE A 43 -8.29 -2.24 13.17
CA ILE A 43 -9.55 -2.20 13.93
C ILE A 43 -10.74 -2.19 12.98
N GLU A 44 -10.75 -1.32 11.96
CA GLU A 44 -11.87 -1.20 11.01
C GLU A 44 -12.05 -2.45 10.15
N PHE A 45 -10.94 -3.06 9.73
CA PHE A 45 -10.97 -4.35 9.04
C PHE A 45 -11.60 -5.43 9.92
N SER A 46 -11.18 -5.50 11.19
CA SER A 46 -11.71 -6.50 12.15
C SER A 46 -13.17 -6.24 12.52
N ALA A 47 -13.61 -4.98 12.46
CA ALA A 47 -14.99 -4.56 12.69
C ALA A 47 -15.91 -4.72 11.45
N GLY A 48 -15.41 -5.27 10.34
CA GLY A 48 -16.20 -5.48 9.11
C GLY A 48 -16.55 -4.19 8.36
N LYS A 49 -15.85 -3.07 8.63
CA LYS A 49 -16.09 -1.77 7.96
C LYS A 49 -15.36 -1.63 6.62
N VAL A 50 -14.61 -2.65 6.24
CA VAL A 50 -13.77 -2.68 5.05
C VAL A 50 -14.18 -3.86 4.19
N THR A 51 -14.40 -3.62 2.90
CA THR A 51 -14.55 -4.69 1.91
C THR A 51 -13.23 -4.86 1.19
N GLN A 52 -12.55 -5.99 1.43
CA GLN A 52 -11.28 -6.31 0.77
C GLN A 52 -11.31 -7.78 0.34
N PRO A 53 -11.49 -8.07 -0.96
CA PRO A 53 -11.44 -9.44 -1.45
C PRO A 53 -10.03 -10.03 -1.34
N VAL A 54 -9.94 -11.34 -1.53
CA VAL A 54 -8.65 -12.03 -1.67
C VAL A 54 -7.92 -11.47 -2.88
N ARG A 55 -6.62 -11.22 -2.71
CA ARG A 55 -5.73 -10.76 -3.77
C ARG A 55 -5.86 -11.65 -5.01
N SER A 56 -6.14 -11.04 -6.16
CA SER A 56 -6.06 -11.71 -7.45
C SER A 56 -4.61 -11.69 -7.94
N VAL A 57 -4.11 -12.82 -8.41
CA VAL A 57 -2.72 -12.95 -8.89
C VAL A 57 -2.72 -13.53 -10.30
N ILE A 58 -2.06 -12.83 -11.21
CA ILE A 58 -1.72 -13.33 -12.54
C ILE A 58 -0.23 -13.66 -12.51
N LYS A 59 0.10 -14.95 -12.66
CA LYS A 59 1.48 -15.37 -12.86
C LYS A 59 1.91 -14.93 -14.26
N VAL A 60 3.09 -14.33 -14.34
CA VAL A 60 3.72 -13.96 -15.61
C VAL A 60 4.86 -14.94 -15.83
N ASP A 61 4.73 -15.74 -16.88
CA ASP A 61 5.75 -16.68 -17.31
C ASP A 61 5.94 -16.48 -18.81
N VAL A 62 6.92 -15.62 -19.15
CA VAL A 62 7.27 -15.29 -20.52
C VAL A 62 8.74 -15.64 -20.75
N ALA A 63 9.14 -15.88 -22.00
CA ALA A 63 10.50 -16.32 -22.33
C ALA A 63 11.62 -15.45 -21.74
N ALA A 64 11.36 -14.14 -21.55
CA ALA A 64 12.32 -13.19 -21.02
C ALA A 64 12.29 -13.04 -19.49
N ALA A 65 11.23 -13.46 -18.80
CA ALA A 65 11.06 -13.22 -17.36
C ALA A 65 9.96 -14.06 -16.71
N THR A 66 10.20 -14.42 -15.44
CA THR A 66 9.20 -14.97 -14.54
C THR A 66 8.84 -13.96 -13.45
N GLY A 67 7.56 -13.87 -13.11
CA GLY A 67 7.06 -12.92 -12.13
C GLY A 67 5.57 -13.07 -11.85
N PHE A 68 4.98 -12.07 -11.22
CA PHE A 68 3.53 -11.98 -11.09
C PHE A 68 3.03 -10.53 -11.03
N LEU A 69 1.77 -10.35 -11.40
CA LEU A 69 0.95 -9.17 -11.13
C LEU A 69 -0.08 -9.52 -10.05
N GLY A 70 -0.06 -8.79 -8.94
CA GLY A 70 -1.04 -8.90 -7.86
C GLY A 70 -1.95 -7.68 -7.85
N LEU A 71 -3.27 -7.90 -7.84
CA LEU A 71 -4.30 -6.88 -7.72
C LEU A 71 -4.95 -7.00 -6.35
N MET A 72 -5.00 -5.88 -5.63
CA MET A 72 -5.55 -5.80 -4.28
C MET A 72 -6.48 -4.60 -4.18
N PRO A 73 -7.75 -4.74 -4.61
CA PRO A 73 -8.75 -3.71 -4.40
C PRO A 73 -9.22 -3.69 -2.94
N ALA A 74 -9.65 -2.53 -2.47
CA ALA A 74 -10.36 -2.40 -1.21
C ALA A 74 -11.32 -1.20 -1.25
N LEU A 75 -12.44 -1.35 -0.57
CA LEU A 75 -13.38 -0.27 -0.25
C LEU A 75 -13.32 -0.04 1.26
N THR A 76 -12.98 1.19 1.65
CA THR A 76 -12.88 1.62 3.05
C THR A 76 -13.79 2.83 3.29
N PRO A 77 -14.00 3.26 4.55
CA PRO A 77 -14.72 4.50 4.83
C PRO A 77 -14.10 5.76 4.20
N GLU A 78 -12.83 5.71 3.81
CA GLU A 78 -12.13 6.82 3.13
C GLU A 78 -12.34 6.83 1.61
N GLY A 79 -12.67 5.67 1.02
CA GLY A 79 -12.94 5.57 -0.41
C GLY A 79 -12.56 4.23 -1.03
N LEU A 80 -12.60 4.20 -2.36
CA LEU A 80 -12.32 3.03 -3.19
C LEU A 80 -10.92 3.13 -3.79
N GLY A 81 -10.19 2.02 -3.82
CA GLY A 81 -8.93 1.99 -4.54
C GLY A 81 -8.40 0.60 -4.81
N LEU A 82 -7.32 0.56 -5.58
CA LEU A 82 -6.62 -0.63 -6.02
C LEU A 82 -5.13 -0.42 -5.88
N LYS A 83 -4.45 -1.36 -5.22
CA LYS A 83 -3.00 -1.51 -5.38
C LYS A 83 -2.72 -2.60 -6.40
N ALA A 84 -1.98 -2.25 -7.44
CA ALA A 84 -1.34 -3.19 -8.35
C ALA A 84 0.13 -3.35 -7.93
N VAL A 85 0.60 -4.58 -7.73
CA VAL A 85 2.00 -4.89 -7.43
C VAL A 85 2.55 -5.85 -8.45
N THR A 86 3.76 -5.61 -8.92
CA THR A 86 4.50 -6.56 -9.73
C THR A 86 5.73 -7.04 -9.00
N PHE A 87 6.00 -8.33 -9.09
CA PHE A 87 7.22 -8.93 -8.56
C PHE A 87 7.95 -9.70 -9.65
N TYR A 88 9.19 -9.30 -9.92
CA TYR A 88 10.07 -9.92 -10.91
C TYR A 88 11.45 -10.15 -10.29
N PRO A 89 11.77 -11.38 -9.84
CA PRO A 89 13.08 -11.68 -9.24
C PRO A 89 14.27 -11.35 -10.15
N SER A 90 14.11 -11.57 -11.46
CA SER A 90 15.17 -11.33 -12.46
C SER A 90 15.61 -9.87 -12.57
N ASN A 91 14.78 -8.92 -12.11
CA ASN A 91 15.13 -7.50 -12.09
C ASN A 91 16.36 -7.19 -11.22
N ALA A 92 16.64 -8.01 -10.20
CA ALA A 92 17.81 -7.83 -9.34
C ALA A 92 19.12 -7.83 -10.13
N GLN A 93 19.23 -8.67 -11.17
CA GLN A 93 20.42 -8.76 -12.03
C GLN A 93 20.57 -7.55 -12.96
N ARG A 94 19.50 -6.77 -13.14
CA ARG A 94 19.41 -5.63 -14.06
C ARG A 94 19.49 -4.29 -13.34
N GLY A 95 19.66 -4.29 -12.01
CA GLY A 95 19.63 -3.07 -11.19
C GLY A 95 18.25 -2.41 -11.10
N ILE A 96 17.18 -3.13 -11.45
CA ILE A 96 15.79 -2.65 -11.38
C ILE A 96 15.17 -3.14 -10.06
N PRO A 97 14.32 -2.36 -9.37
CA PRO A 97 13.57 -2.86 -8.22
C PRO A 97 12.78 -4.13 -8.55
N THR A 98 12.89 -5.14 -7.69
CA THR A 98 12.18 -6.42 -7.85
C THR A 98 10.69 -6.29 -7.58
N HIS A 99 10.32 -5.34 -6.73
CA HIS A 99 8.94 -5.00 -6.41
C HIS A 99 8.64 -3.60 -6.93
N MET A 100 7.59 -3.49 -7.73
CA MET A 100 7.00 -2.20 -8.10
C MET A 100 5.54 -2.23 -7.71
N ALA A 101 5.00 -1.09 -7.29
CA ALA A 101 3.60 -0.98 -6.96
C ALA A 101 3.05 0.35 -7.47
N THR A 102 1.79 0.32 -7.88
CA THR A 102 1.00 1.48 -8.26
C THR A 102 -0.29 1.45 -7.47
N ILE A 103 -0.69 2.60 -6.94
CA ILE A 103 -1.96 2.77 -6.25
C ILE A 103 -2.85 3.63 -7.12
N PHE A 104 -4.08 3.15 -7.32
CA PHE A 104 -5.14 3.81 -8.05
C PHE A 104 -6.29 4.10 -7.09
N LEU A 105 -6.66 5.38 -6.96
CA LEU A 105 -7.76 5.84 -6.12
C LEU A 105 -8.94 6.26 -7.00
N VAL A 106 -10.13 5.92 -6.56
CA VAL A 106 -11.38 6.13 -7.30
C VAL A 106 -12.42 6.69 -6.34
N ASP A 107 -13.23 7.63 -6.83
CA ASP A 107 -14.40 8.09 -6.14
C ASP A 107 -15.44 6.94 -6.06
N PRO A 108 -15.80 6.45 -4.86
CA PRO A 108 -16.75 5.36 -4.72
C PRO A 108 -18.17 5.71 -5.19
N GLU A 109 -18.54 6.99 -5.26
CA GLU A 109 -19.87 7.43 -5.67
C GLU A 109 -19.99 7.56 -7.18
N THR A 110 -18.97 8.13 -7.83
CA THR A 110 -19.02 8.47 -9.26
C THR A 110 -18.19 7.53 -10.14
N GLY A 111 -17.26 6.77 -9.56
CA GLY A 111 -16.28 5.97 -10.30
C GLY A 111 -15.18 6.80 -10.96
N VAL A 112 -15.13 8.12 -10.72
CA VAL A 112 -14.13 9.01 -11.33
C VAL A 112 -12.75 8.70 -10.73
N PRO A 113 -11.71 8.53 -11.57
CA PRO A 113 -10.33 8.42 -11.11
C PRO A 113 -9.91 9.66 -10.31
N LEU A 114 -9.47 9.45 -9.06
CA LEU A 114 -8.99 10.54 -8.20
C LEU A 114 -7.48 10.73 -8.31
N ALA A 115 -6.72 9.64 -8.29
CA ALA A 115 -5.26 9.69 -8.35
C ALA A 115 -4.63 8.37 -8.79
N ILE A 116 -3.46 8.48 -9.40
CA ILE A 116 -2.50 7.39 -9.61
C ILE A 116 -1.19 7.81 -8.95
N MET A 117 -0.61 6.94 -8.11
CA MET A 117 0.63 7.25 -7.39
C MET A 117 1.53 6.02 -7.27
N ASP A 118 2.83 6.28 -7.08
CA ASP A 118 3.81 5.25 -6.75
C ASP A 118 3.45 4.60 -5.40
N GLY A 119 3.28 3.28 -5.42
CA GLY A 119 2.92 2.48 -4.27
C GLY A 119 4.10 1.78 -3.60
N ARG A 120 5.32 1.87 -4.15
CA ARG A 120 6.51 1.19 -3.61
C ARG A 120 6.83 1.71 -2.23
N LEU A 121 7.01 3.03 -2.10
CA LEU A 121 7.35 3.64 -0.81
C LEU A 121 6.24 3.40 0.22
N ILE A 122 4.97 3.54 -0.19
CA ILE A 122 3.81 3.26 0.66
C ILE A 122 3.82 1.80 1.13
N THR A 123 4.16 0.85 0.24
CA THR A 123 4.26 -0.58 0.56
C THR A 123 5.39 -0.87 1.54
N GLU A 124 6.55 -0.22 1.40
CA GLU A 124 7.67 -0.36 2.33
C GLU A 124 7.29 0.19 3.72
N MET A 125 6.81 1.43 3.78
CA MET A 125 6.47 2.10 5.04
C MET A 125 5.35 1.40 5.82
N ARG A 126 4.28 0.98 5.15
CA ARG A 126 3.17 0.29 5.82
C ARG A 126 3.60 -1.08 6.36
N THR A 127 4.51 -1.78 5.67
CA THR A 127 5.04 -3.06 6.13
C THR A 127 5.80 -2.86 7.45
N ALA A 128 6.67 -1.85 7.51
CA ALA A 128 7.36 -1.50 8.73
C ALA A 128 6.40 -1.05 9.86
N ALA A 129 5.40 -0.23 9.54
CA ALA A 129 4.44 0.27 10.52
C ALA A 129 3.55 -0.83 11.10
N VAL A 130 3.07 -1.78 10.29
CA VAL A 130 2.28 -2.93 10.75
C VAL A 130 3.13 -3.84 11.63
N SER A 131 4.38 -4.12 11.25
CA SER A 131 5.30 -4.88 12.10
C SER A 131 5.52 -4.20 13.45
N ALA A 132 5.75 -2.88 13.47
CA ALA A 132 5.91 -2.12 14.71
C ALA A 132 4.65 -2.15 15.60
N ALA A 133 3.45 -2.02 15.01
CA ALA A 133 2.18 -2.14 15.73
C ALA A 133 1.99 -3.54 16.35
N ALA A 134 2.29 -4.59 15.59
CA ALA A 134 2.23 -5.97 16.09
C ALA A 134 3.24 -6.20 17.22
N THR A 135 4.50 -5.77 17.05
CA THR A 135 5.54 -5.91 18.08
C THR A 135 5.15 -5.20 19.38
N LYS A 136 4.59 -3.99 19.32
CA LYS A 136 4.17 -3.26 20.54
C LYS A 136 3.07 -3.99 21.32
N LEU A 137 2.17 -4.69 20.62
CA LEU A 137 1.06 -5.40 21.26
C LEU A 137 1.43 -6.82 21.72
N LEU A 138 2.38 -7.47 21.04
CA LEU A 138 2.64 -8.91 21.20
C LEU A 138 4.02 -9.25 21.77
N ALA A 139 4.97 -8.31 21.78
CA ALA A 139 6.27 -8.56 22.41
C ALA A 139 6.10 -8.64 23.93
N SER A 140 6.63 -9.71 24.53
CA SER A 140 6.80 -9.81 25.97
C SER A 140 7.68 -8.67 26.46
N ARG A 141 7.26 -8.03 27.55
CA ARG A 141 8.06 -7.02 28.26
C ARG A 141 9.25 -7.64 28.97
#